data_AF-A0A534Z1L4-F1
#
_entry.id   AF-A0A534Z1L4-F1
#
_cell.length_a   1.000
_cell.length_b   1.000
_cell.length_c   1.000
_cell.angle_alpha   90.00
_cell.angle_beta   90.00
_cell.angle_gamma   90.00
#
_symmetry.space_group_name_H-M   'P 1'
#
loop_
_entity.id
_entity.type
_entity.pdbx_description
1 polymer ?
#
loop_
_entity_poly.entity_id
_entity_poly.type
_entity_poly.pdbx_seq_one_letter_code
_entity_poly.pdbx_strand_id
1 'polypeptide(L)'
;MKLAVLRGGKSAEREVSLRSGAQVAKALRSLGHHVVEVDLDTDTWDTLRDGHFECVFNALHGRLGEDGTVQGLFELLGLPYTGSGVLASALCMDKVRAGKVMAGAGLHVPEFEELESKDGVSADAVERLVARLGLPMVIKPV
;
A
#
# COMPACT_ATOMS: atom_id res chain seq x y z
N MET A 1 1.77 -26.05 2.89
CA MET A 1 2.36 -24.86 3.50
C MET A 1 1.46 -24.32 4.59
N LYS A 2 2.04 -23.80 5.67
CA LYS A 2 1.37 -22.95 6.67
C LYS A 2 1.54 -21.48 6.25
N LEU A 3 0.44 -20.83 5.91
CA LEU A 3 0.41 -19.48 5.35
C LEU A 3 -0.33 -18.53 6.29
N ALA A 4 0.20 -17.32 6.44
CA ALA A 4 -0.54 -16.21 7.03
C ALA A 4 -1.20 -15.39 5.91
N VAL A 5 -2.47 -15.03 6.08
CA VAL A 5 -3.13 -14.00 5.25
C VAL A 5 -3.33 -12.79 6.13
N LEU A 6 -2.51 -11.76 5.90
CA LEU A 6 -2.58 -10.52 6.66
C LEU A 6 -3.64 -9.61 6.03
N ARG A 7 -4.62 -9.18 6.83
CA ARG A 7 -5.81 -8.44 6.40
C ARG A 7 -6.25 -7.44 7.48
N GLY A 8 -7.31 -6.68 7.22
CA GLY A 8 -7.81 -5.67 8.14
C GLY A 8 -6.88 -4.46 8.27
N GLY A 9 -6.38 -4.19 9.47
CA GLY A 9 -5.59 -3.00 9.80
C GLY A 9 -6.43 -1.77 10.17
N LYS A 10 -5.78 -0.60 10.24
CA LYS A 10 -6.37 0.68 10.68
C LYS A 10 -6.53 1.72 9.56
N SER A 11 -6.27 1.35 8.30
CA SER A 11 -6.44 2.26 7.18
C SER A 11 -7.92 2.54 6.91
N ALA A 12 -8.20 3.59 6.15
CA ALA A 12 -9.55 3.88 5.66
C ALA A 12 -10.13 2.76 4.77
N GLU A 13 -9.27 1.84 4.31
CA GLU A 13 -9.59 0.74 3.40
C GLU A 13 -9.72 -0.61 4.13
N ARG A 14 -9.80 -0.60 5.47
CA ARG A 14 -9.94 -1.80 6.31
C ARG A 14 -10.98 -2.78 5.78
N GLU A 15 -12.18 -2.32 5.46
CA GLU A 15 -13.27 -3.20 5.00
C GLU A 15 -12.96 -3.86 3.65
N VAL A 16 -12.23 -3.17 2.78
CA VAL A 16 -11.75 -3.74 1.50
C VAL A 16 -10.71 -4.80 1.76
N SER A 17 -9.76 -4.53 2.65
CA SER A 17 -8.73 -5.46 3.11
C SER A 17 -9.32 -6.72 3.75
N LEU A 18 -10.33 -6.58 4.62
CA LEU A 18 -11.06 -7.69 5.20
C LEU A 18 -11.71 -8.57 4.12
N ARG A 19 -12.45 -7.99 3.18
CA ARG A 19 -13.09 -8.76 2.11
C ARG A 19 -12.07 -9.47 1.22
N SER A 20 -10.99 -8.78 0.84
CA SER A 20 -9.93 -9.33 0.01
C SER A 20 -9.24 -10.50 0.70
N GLY A 21 -8.83 -10.33 1.96
CA GLY A 21 -8.21 -11.38 2.76
C GLY A 21 -9.10 -12.61 2.93
N ALA A 22 -10.41 -12.44 3.13
CA ALA A 22 -11.34 -13.56 3.23
C ALA A 22 -11.39 -14.41 1.95
N GLN A 23 -11.40 -13.76 0.77
CA GLN A 23 -11.42 -14.48 -0.52
C GLN A 23 -10.09 -15.19 -0.79
N VAL A 24 -8.96 -14.52 -0.50
CA VAL A 24 -7.62 -15.12 -0.61
C VAL A 24 -7.51 -16.34 0.29
N ALA A 25 -7.91 -16.22 1.57
CA ALA A 25 -7.85 -17.31 2.53
C ALA A 25 -8.71 -18.50 2.09
N LYS A 26 -9.92 -18.24 1.58
CA LYS A 26 -10.78 -19.28 1.00
C LYS A 26 -10.11 -20.01 -0.17
N ALA A 27 -9.52 -19.27 -1.11
CA ALA A 27 -8.85 -19.86 -2.28
C ALA A 27 -7.62 -20.69 -1.86
N LEU A 28 -6.75 -20.16 -1.00
CA LEU A 28 -5.57 -20.87 -0.51
C LEU A 28 -5.95 -22.15 0.25
N ARG A 29 -7.02 -22.13 1.06
CA ARG A 29 -7.55 -23.34 1.72
C ARG A 29 -8.04 -24.38 0.71
N SER A 30 -8.73 -23.96 -0.37
CA SER A 30 -9.17 -24.89 -1.42
C SER A 30 -8.02 -25.58 -2.18
N LEU A 31 -6.81 -25.00 -2.13
CA LEU A 31 -5.59 -25.57 -2.68
C LEU A 31 -4.85 -26.49 -1.68
N GLY A 32 -5.43 -26.74 -0.50
CA GLY A 32 -4.86 -27.64 0.51
C GLY A 32 -3.81 -26.99 1.43
N HIS A 33 -3.70 -25.66 1.45
CA HIS A 33 -2.82 -24.98 2.39
C HIS A 33 -3.46 -24.81 3.77
N HIS A 34 -2.63 -24.82 4.83
CA HIS A 34 -3.06 -24.44 6.17
C HIS A 34 -2.98 -22.92 6.29
N VAL A 35 -4.14 -22.25 6.32
CA VAL A 35 -4.21 -20.78 6.31
C VAL A 35 -4.69 -20.23 7.64
N VAL A 36 -3.89 -19.35 8.22
CA VAL A 36 -4.25 -18.51 9.37
C VAL A 36 -4.50 -17.10 8.86
N GLU A 37 -5.66 -16.54 9.17
CA GLU A 37 -5.96 -15.14 8.89
C GLU A 37 -5.53 -14.29 10.08
N VAL A 38 -4.76 -13.24 9.82
CA VAL A 38 -4.21 -12.34 10.84
C VAL A 38 -4.74 -10.94 10.55
N ASP A 39 -5.40 -10.31 11.51
CA ASP A 39 -5.76 -8.89 11.41
C ASP A 39 -4.55 -8.05 11.83
N LEU A 40 -4.20 -7.01 11.05
CA LEU A 40 -3.06 -6.16 11.39
C LEU A 40 -3.36 -5.31 12.63
N ASP A 41 -2.65 -5.60 13.70
CA ASP A 41 -2.73 -4.94 15.00
C ASP A 41 -1.36 -4.92 15.72
N THR A 42 -1.37 -4.68 17.03
CA THR A 42 -0.15 -4.61 17.85
C THR A 42 0.48 -5.97 18.11
N ASP A 43 -0.29 -7.06 18.03
CA ASP A 43 0.15 -8.42 18.38
C ASP A 43 0.63 -9.18 17.14
N THR A 44 0.53 -8.55 15.97
CA THR A 44 0.96 -9.08 14.67
C THR A 44 2.44 -9.48 14.67
N TRP A 45 3.32 -8.73 15.37
CA TRP A 45 4.73 -9.09 15.48
C TRP A 45 4.90 -10.48 16.10
N ASP A 46 4.33 -10.70 17.28
CA ASP A 46 4.46 -11.96 18.01
C ASP A 46 3.76 -13.10 17.25
N THR A 47 2.59 -12.82 16.67
CA THR A 47 1.83 -13.78 15.86
C THR A 47 2.66 -14.29 14.67
N LEU A 48 3.33 -13.39 13.95
CA LEU A 48 4.13 -13.77 12.78
C LEU A 48 5.46 -14.44 13.18
N ARG A 49 6.12 -13.95 14.24
CA ARG A 49 7.36 -14.53 14.77
C ARG A 49 7.16 -15.98 15.24
N ASP A 50 6.12 -16.21 16.04
CA ASP A 50 5.90 -17.50 16.71
C ASP A 50 4.97 -18.43 15.90
N GLY A 51 4.37 -17.91 14.83
CA GLY A 51 3.41 -18.62 14.00
C GLY A 51 4.02 -19.68 13.09
N HIS A 52 5.35 -19.73 12.92
CA HIS A 52 6.05 -20.66 12.02
C HIS A 52 5.45 -20.70 10.60
N PHE A 53 5.17 -19.52 10.05
CA PHE A 53 4.62 -19.38 8.70
C PHE A 53 5.73 -19.56 7.66
N GLU A 54 5.40 -20.22 6.55
CA GLU A 54 6.31 -20.38 5.42
C GLU A 54 6.25 -19.20 4.45
N CYS A 55 5.13 -18.48 4.44
CA CYS A 55 4.93 -17.26 3.66
C CYS A 55 3.74 -16.44 4.19
N VAL A 56 3.81 -15.12 4.03
CA VAL A 56 2.72 -14.19 4.30
C VAL A 56 2.11 -13.71 2.97
N PHE A 57 0.82 -13.96 2.79
CA PHE A 57 0.05 -13.26 1.76
C PHE A 57 -0.41 -11.92 2.33
N ASN A 58 0.10 -10.82 1.77
CA ASN A 58 -0.31 -9.47 2.14
C ASN A 58 -1.60 -9.08 1.40
N ALA A 59 -2.73 -9.07 2.11
CA ALA A 59 -4.03 -8.64 1.61
C ALA A 59 -4.49 -7.30 2.21
N LEU A 60 -3.56 -6.54 2.79
CA LEU A 60 -3.80 -5.19 3.30
C LEU A 60 -3.99 -4.19 2.15
N HIS A 61 -4.72 -3.11 2.44
CA HIS A 61 -4.94 -1.99 1.51
C HIS A 61 -4.63 -0.68 2.23
N GLY A 62 -3.94 0.22 1.55
CA GLY A 62 -3.56 1.52 2.05
C GLY A 62 -2.36 1.53 3.00
N ARG A 63 -2.26 2.63 3.76
CA ARG A 63 -1.14 2.92 4.66
C ARG A 63 -0.90 1.78 5.66
N LEU A 64 0.36 1.57 6.03
CA LEU A 64 0.91 0.44 6.78
C LEU A 64 0.96 -0.88 5.99
N GLY A 65 0.03 -1.13 5.07
CA GLY A 65 -0.02 -2.36 4.27
C GLY A 65 0.74 -2.29 2.95
N GLU A 66 0.73 -1.12 2.31
CA GLU A 66 1.24 -0.92 0.94
C GLU A 66 2.40 0.09 0.86
N ASP A 67 2.80 0.68 1.98
CA ASP A 67 3.75 1.80 2.04
C ASP A 67 5.16 1.40 2.49
N GLY A 68 5.46 0.10 2.52
CA GLY A 68 6.74 -0.43 2.97
C GLY A 68 6.82 -0.70 4.48
N THR A 69 5.85 -0.25 5.28
CA THR A 69 5.90 -0.42 6.75
C THR A 69 5.86 -1.89 7.15
N VAL A 70 4.80 -2.62 6.74
CA VAL A 70 4.68 -4.05 7.09
C VAL A 70 5.67 -4.92 6.31
N GLN A 71 6.09 -4.48 5.13
CA GLN A 71 7.17 -5.13 4.39
C GLN A 71 8.45 -5.12 5.23
N GLY A 72 8.77 -4.00 5.90
CA GLY A 72 9.90 -3.93 6.83
C GLY A 72 9.78 -4.91 7.99
N LEU A 73 8.56 -5.12 8.52
CA LEU A 73 8.30 -6.17 9.51
C LEU A 73 8.64 -7.56 8.95
N PHE A 74 8.21 -7.87 7.74
CA PHE A 74 8.50 -9.17 7.12
C PHE A 74 9.99 -9.39 6.88
N GLU A 75 10.71 -8.36 6.41
CA GLU A 75 12.17 -8.40 6.25
C GLU A 75 12.88 -8.69 7.57
N LEU A 76 12.49 -8.01 8.66
CA LEU A 76 13.09 -8.21 9.98
C LEU A 76 12.85 -9.62 10.53
N LEU A 77 11.70 -10.21 10.23
CA LEU A 77 11.37 -11.58 10.63
C LEU A 77 11.94 -12.65 9.67
N GLY A 78 12.53 -12.24 8.54
CA GLY A 78 13.00 -13.17 7.50
C GLY A 78 11.86 -13.99 6.86
N LEU A 79 10.64 -13.47 6.87
CA LEU A 79 9.46 -14.15 6.34
C LEU A 79 9.28 -13.82 4.85
N PRO A 80 9.19 -14.82 3.96
CA PRO A 80 8.76 -14.58 2.59
C PRO A 80 7.36 -13.98 2.55
N TYR A 81 7.12 -13.02 1.65
CA TYR A 81 5.82 -12.39 1.49
C TYR A 81 5.50 -12.07 0.03
N THR A 82 4.21 -11.92 -0.27
CA THR A 82 3.75 -11.55 -1.61
C THR A 82 3.90 -10.05 -1.87
N GLY A 83 4.23 -9.69 -3.11
CA GLY A 83 4.20 -8.31 -3.59
C GLY A 83 5.58 -7.66 -3.66
N SER A 84 5.59 -6.33 -3.57
CA SER A 84 6.79 -5.50 -3.70
C SER A 84 7.56 -5.42 -2.38
N GLY A 85 8.89 -5.25 -2.48
CA GLY A 85 9.76 -4.97 -1.33
C GLY A 85 9.50 -3.62 -0.66
N VAL A 86 10.24 -3.33 0.42
CA VAL A 86 10.12 -2.09 1.21
C VAL A 86 10.19 -0.82 0.34
N LEU A 87 11.27 -0.66 -0.43
CA LEU A 87 11.51 0.53 -1.25
C LEU A 87 10.42 0.73 -2.30
N ALA A 88 10.08 -0.32 -3.03
CA ALA A 88 9.10 -0.25 -4.11
C ALA A 88 7.70 0.05 -3.57
N SER A 89 7.32 -0.54 -2.44
CA SER A 89 6.04 -0.26 -1.77
C SER A 89 5.97 1.21 -1.31
N ALA A 90 6.99 1.67 -0.57
CA ALA A 90 7.06 3.05 -0.10
C ALA A 90 7.06 4.08 -1.24
N LEU A 91 7.83 3.82 -2.31
CA LEU A 91 7.91 4.71 -3.46
C LEU A 91 6.57 4.78 -4.22
N CYS A 92 5.94 3.64 -4.47
CA CYS A 92 4.70 3.58 -5.24
C CYS A 92 3.49 4.12 -4.49
N MET A 93 3.51 4.12 -3.15
CA MET A 93 2.48 4.76 -2.35
C MET A 93 2.51 6.30 -2.49
N ASP A 94 3.68 6.87 -2.78
CA ASP A 94 3.87 8.30 -3.00
C ASP A 94 3.78 8.65 -4.49
N LYS A 95 2.61 9.12 -4.93
CA LYS A 95 2.35 9.36 -6.36
C LYS A 95 3.26 10.44 -6.96
N VAL A 96 3.69 11.40 -6.16
CA VAL A 96 4.57 12.49 -6.60
C VAL A 96 5.97 11.98 -6.84
N ARG A 97 6.54 11.27 -5.85
CA ARG A 97 7.89 10.71 -5.94
C ARG A 97 7.95 9.62 -7.00
N ALA A 98 6.97 8.71 -7.05
CA ALA A 98 6.86 7.72 -8.12
C ALA A 98 6.82 8.38 -9.51
N GLY A 99 5.99 9.42 -9.67
CA GLY A 99 5.90 10.20 -10.91
C GLY A 99 7.24 10.82 -11.34
N LYS A 100 7.96 11.43 -10.40
CA LYS A 100 9.30 12.01 -10.66
C LYS A 100 10.32 10.94 -11.08
N VAL A 101 10.32 9.78 -10.43
CA VAL A 101 11.22 8.66 -10.79
C VAL A 101 10.88 8.13 -12.19
N MET A 102 9.60 7.91 -12.49
CA MET A 102 9.16 7.46 -13.82
C MET A 102 9.54 8.45 -14.92
N ALA A 103 9.29 9.75 -14.72
CA ALA A 103 9.66 10.80 -15.66
C ALA A 103 11.18 10.88 -15.85
N GLY A 104 11.96 10.78 -14.77
CA GLY A 104 13.42 10.74 -14.82
C GLY A 104 13.98 9.52 -15.58
N ALA A 105 13.23 8.42 -15.62
CA ALA A 105 13.53 7.24 -16.43
C ALA A 105 13.04 7.34 -17.88
N GLY A 106 12.46 8.47 -18.29
CA GLY A 106 11.95 8.70 -19.66
C GLY A 106 10.55 8.14 -19.92
N LEU A 107 9.81 7.73 -18.89
CA LEU A 107 8.41 7.33 -19.04
C LEU A 107 7.50 8.56 -19.10
N HIS A 108 6.45 8.48 -19.92
CA HIS A 108 5.44 9.53 -19.98
C HIS A 108 4.59 9.53 -18.69
N VAL A 109 4.64 10.64 -17.97
CA VAL A 109 3.83 10.92 -16.79
C VAL A 109 3.05 12.21 -17.04
N PRO A 110 1.74 12.29 -16.69
CA PRO A 110 0.99 13.53 -16.83
C PRO A 110 1.67 14.68 -16.07
N GLU A 111 1.67 15.88 -16.63
CA GLU A 111 2.19 17.06 -15.93
C GLU A 111 1.36 17.33 -14.66
N PHE A 112 2.02 17.64 -13.55
CA PHE A 112 1.36 17.84 -12.25
C PHE A 112 2.06 18.90 -11.41
N GLU A 113 1.39 19.36 -10.34
CA GLU A 113 1.98 20.15 -9.26
C GLU A 113 1.59 19.53 -7.92
N GLU A 114 2.54 19.45 -6.99
CA GLU A 114 2.29 19.05 -5.61
C GLU A 114 1.98 20.32 -4.81
N LEU A 115 0.85 20.31 -4.09
CA LEU A 115 0.41 21.43 -3.26
C LEU A 115 0.19 20.95 -1.82
N GLU A 116 0.60 21.77 -0.85
CA GLU A 116 0.18 21.61 0.53
C GLU A 116 -1.18 22.29 0.72
N SER A 117 -2.16 21.53 1.22
CA SER A 117 -3.56 22.00 1.31
C SER A 117 -4.05 22.15 2.75
N LYS A 118 -3.16 22.09 3.76
CA LYS A 118 -3.54 22.09 5.17
C LYS A 118 -4.40 23.30 5.55
N ASP A 119 -4.05 24.47 4.99
CA ASP A 119 -4.74 25.74 5.22
C ASP A 119 -5.51 26.22 3.97
N GLY A 120 -5.78 25.30 3.03
CA GLY A 120 -6.35 25.61 1.71
C GLY A 120 -5.30 25.99 0.67
N VAL A 121 -5.75 26.32 -0.55
CA VAL A 121 -4.90 26.73 -1.69
C VAL A 121 -5.32 28.13 -2.11
N SER A 122 -4.35 29.03 -2.33
CA SER A 122 -4.66 30.41 -2.73
C SER A 122 -5.26 30.50 -4.14
N ALA A 123 -6.12 31.49 -4.37
CA ALA A 123 -6.72 31.75 -5.69
C ALA A 123 -5.63 31.93 -6.76
N ASP A 124 -4.58 32.71 -6.47
CA ASP A 124 -3.45 32.91 -7.38
C ASP A 124 -2.76 31.59 -7.77
N ALA A 125 -2.64 30.64 -6.85
CA ALA A 125 -2.05 29.33 -7.16
C ALA A 125 -2.97 28.54 -8.10
N VAL A 126 -4.28 28.58 -7.86
CA VAL A 126 -5.28 27.94 -8.74
C VAL A 126 -5.26 28.57 -10.13
N GLU A 127 -5.25 29.89 -10.24
CA GLU A 127 -5.21 30.60 -11.53
C GLU A 127 -3.94 30.25 -12.33
N ARG A 128 -2.77 30.22 -11.67
CA ARG A 128 -1.52 29.78 -12.31
C ARG A 128 -1.59 28.34 -12.80
N LEU A 129 -2.19 27.43 -12.03
CA LEU A 129 -2.36 26.04 -12.42
C LEU A 129 -3.29 25.88 -13.61
N VAL A 130 -4.43 26.59 -13.62
CA VAL A 130 -5.37 26.58 -14.74
C VAL A 130 -4.71 27.13 -16.01
N ALA A 131 -3.94 28.22 -15.89
CA ALA A 131 -3.22 28.79 -17.03
C ALA A 131 -2.17 27.83 -17.61
N ARG A 132 -1.51 27.02 -16.76
CA ARG A 132 -0.46 26.08 -17.18
C ARG A 132 -0.99 24.74 -17.67
N LEU A 133 -1.93 24.13 -16.95
CA LEU A 133 -2.40 22.76 -17.17
C LEU A 133 -3.74 22.67 -17.91
N GLY A 134 -4.50 23.77 -17.96
CA GLY A 134 -5.83 23.80 -18.56
C GLY A 134 -6.90 23.08 -17.72
N LEU A 135 -8.13 23.05 -18.23
CA LEU A 135 -9.26 22.32 -17.65
C LEU A 135 -9.79 21.26 -18.62
N PRO A 136 -10.32 20.12 -18.13
CA PRO A 136 -10.47 19.75 -16.71
C PRO A 136 -9.17 19.24 -16.06
N MET A 137 -9.11 19.32 -14.72
CA MET A 137 -8.00 18.78 -13.91
C MET A 137 -8.51 17.74 -12.90
N VAL A 138 -7.62 16.84 -12.47
CA VAL A 138 -7.88 15.87 -11.39
C VAL A 138 -7.07 16.24 -10.17
N ILE A 139 -7.75 16.36 -9.03
CA ILE A 139 -7.12 16.53 -7.71
C ILE A 139 -7.13 15.18 -7.00
N LYS A 140 -5.98 14.77 -6.46
CA LYS A 140 -5.84 13.51 -5.74
C LYS A 140 -4.88 13.66 -4.55
N PRO A 141 -5.11 12.95 -3.44
CA PRO A 141 -4.10 12.82 -2.38
C PRO A 141 -2.81 12.21 -2.93
N VAL A 142 -1.67 12.65 -2.38
CA VAL A 142 -0.35 12.08 -2.66
C VAL A 142 -0.35 10.58 -2.40
#